data_AF-A0A2J7TKF6-F1
#
_entry.id   AF-A0A2J7TKF6-F1
#
_cell.length_a   1.000
_cell.length_b   1.000
_cell.length_c   1.000
_cell.angle_alpha   90.00
_cell.angle_beta   90.00
_cell.angle_gamma   90.00
#
_symmetry.space_group_name_H-M   'P 1'
#
loop_
_entity.id
_entity.type
_entity.pdbx_description
1 polymer ?
#
loop_
_entity_poly.entity_id
_entity_poly.type
_entity_poly.pdbx_seq_one_letter_code
_entity_poly.pdbx_strand_id
1 'polypeptide(L)' 'MADIEQIEMERHRGQLAGDVKKLVEKYRAIFDWDVPDIDQAAADRLILAEIRTALSAVETEIAAK' A
#
# COMPACT_ATOMS: atom_id res chain seq x y z
N MET A 1 6.85 -11.43 -22.90
CA MET A 1 6.83 -12.04 -21.57
C MET A 1 5.39 -12.45 -21.33
N ALA A 2 5.22 -13.72 -21.00
CA ALA A 2 4.21 -14.61 -21.51
C ALA A 2 2.94 -14.60 -20.65
N ASP A 3 1.82 -15.01 -21.24
CA ASP A 3 0.48 -15.00 -20.64
C ASP A 3 0.42 -15.63 -19.24
N ILE A 4 1.33 -16.55 -18.90
CA ILE A 4 1.42 -17.19 -17.59
C ILE A 4 1.81 -16.19 -16.49
N GLU A 5 2.80 -15.33 -16.69
CA GLU A 5 3.19 -14.34 -15.66
C GLU A 5 2.08 -13.33 -15.39
N GLN A 6 1.30 -12.99 -16.42
CA GLN A 6 0.16 -12.09 -16.31
C GLN A 6 -1.02 -12.73 -15.56
N ILE A 7 -1.32 -14.01 -15.84
CA ILE A 7 -2.34 -14.79 -15.13
C ILE A 7 -1.98 -14.96 -13.64
N GLU A 8 -0.73 -15.25 -13.32
CA GLU A 8 -0.28 -15.32 -11.92
C GLU A 8 -0.38 -13.94 -11.24
N MET A 9 -0.08 -12.86 -11.96
CA MET A 9 -0.27 -11.51 -11.43
C MET A 9 -1.74 -11.17 -11.13
N GLU A 10 -2.66 -11.57 -12.00
CA GLU A 10 -4.09 -11.41 -11.76
C GLU A 10 -4.55 -12.20 -10.53
N ARG A 11 -4.07 -13.43 -10.35
CA ARG A 11 -4.35 -14.26 -9.17
C ARG A 11 -3.87 -13.61 -7.88
N HIS A 12 -2.68 -13.00 -7.89
CA HIS A 12 -2.09 -12.37 -6.70
C HIS A 12 -2.51 -10.91 -6.49
N ARG A 13 -3.21 -10.28 -7.45
CA ARG A 13 -3.63 -8.87 -7.35
C ARG A 13 -4.45 -8.59 -6.09
N GLY A 14 -5.35 -9.50 -5.73
CA GLY A 14 -6.16 -9.37 -4.50
C GLY A 14 -5.32 -9.47 -3.23
N GLN A 15 -4.31 -10.35 -3.22
CA GLN A 15 -3.38 -10.49 -2.10
C GLN A 15 -2.52 -9.23 -1.95
N LEU A 16 -1.99 -8.69 -3.05
CA LEU A 16 -1.24 -7.43 -3.06
C LEU A 16 -2.07 -6.27 -2.50
N ALA A 17 -3.33 -6.14 -2.93
CA ALA A 17 -4.23 -5.12 -2.40
C ALA A 17 -4.49 -5.30 -0.89
N GLY A 18 -4.64 -6.56 -0.44
CA GLY A 18 -4.79 -6.89 0.98
C GLY A 18 -3.56 -6.52 1.80
N ASP A 19 -2.36 -6.73 1.27
CA ASP A 19 -1.12 -6.37 1.95
C ASP A 19 -0.92 -4.85 2.02
N VAL A 20 -1.27 -4.11 0.97
CA VAL A 20 -1.32 -2.64 1.00
C VAL A 20 -2.32 -2.16 2.06
N LYS A 21 -3.49 -2.79 2.19
CA LYS A 21 -4.45 -2.45 3.24
C LYS A 21 -3.87 -2.67 4.65
N LYS A 22 -3.15 -3.77 4.88
CA LYS A 22 -2.47 -4.02 6.16
C LYS A 22 -1.40 -2.99 6.45
N LEU A 23 -0.72 -2.43 5.44
CA LEU A 23 0.21 -1.31 5.64
C LEU A 23 -0.53 -0.08 6.16
N VAL A 24 -1.69 0.26 5.58
CA VAL A 24 -2.52 1.38 6.07
C VAL A 24 -2.92 1.16 7.53
N GLU A 25 -3.42 -0.02 7.85
CA GLU A 25 -3.78 -0.41 9.23
C GLU A 25 -2.59 -0.30 10.19
N LYS A 26 -1.43 -0.82 9.81
CA LYS A 26 -0.20 -0.76 10.60
C LYS A 26 0.21 0.67 10.92
N TYR A 27 0.27 1.55 9.92
CA TYR A 27 0.71 2.92 10.16
C TYR A 27 -0.32 3.74 10.92
N ARG A 28 -1.61 3.48 10.72
CA ARG A 28 -2.68 4.07 11.55
C ARG A 28 -2.51 3.72 13.03
N ALA A 29 -2.20 2.46 13.34
CA ALA A 29 -1.92 2.03 14.71
C ALA A 29 -0.63 2.67 15.26
N ILE A 30 0.44 2.82 14.46
CA ILE A 30 1.68 3.49 14.90
C ILE A 30 1.43 4.96 15.27
N PHE A 31 0.54 5.65 14.58
CA PHE A 31 0.16 7.03 14.88
C PHE A 31 -0.89 7.15 15.99
N ASP A 32 -1.36 6.03 16.57
CA ASP A 32 -2.51 5.97 17.49
C ASP A 32 -3.78 6.63 16.89
N TRP A 33 -3.99 6.46 15.58
CA TRP A 33 -5.11 7.02 14.82
C TRP A 33 -6.27 6.03 14.63
N ASP A 34 -6.24 4.89 15.31
CA ASP A 34 -7.30 3.87 15.33
C ASP A 34 -8.29 4.04 16.51
N VAL A 35 -8.46 5.29 16.97
CA VAL A 35 -9.38 5.66 18.06
C VAL A 35 -10.63 6.38 17.55
N PRO A 36 -11.77 6.34 18.28
CA PRO A 36 -13.06 6.90 17.81
C PRO A 36 -13.06 8.40 17.49
N ASP A 37 -12.15 9.18 18.10
CA ASP A 37 -12.11 10.63 17.99
C ASP A 37 -11.34 11.14 16.77
N ILE A 38 -10.72 10.24 15.99
CA ILE A 38 -9.98 10.57 14.77
C ILE A 38 -10.86 10.33 13.55
N ASP A 39 -10.83 11.25 12.58
CA ASP A 39 -11.37 10.98 11.24
C ASP A 39 -10.49 9.94 10.55
N GLN A 40 -10.85 8.67 10.78
CA GLN A 40 -10.16 7.50 10.26
C GLN A 40 -10.09 7.50 8.73
N ALA A 41 -11.09 8.07 8.05
CA ALA A 41 -11.07 8.17 6.59
C ALA A 41 -10.05 9.21 6.10
N ALA A 42 -9.88 10.32 6.83
CA ALA A 42 -8.81 11.28 6.56
C ALA A 42 -7.43 10.68 6.83
N ALA A 43 -7.26 9.97 7.96
CA ALA A 43 -6.03 9.24 8.28
C ALA A 43 -5.65 8.23 7.19
N ASP A 44 -6.60 7.42 6.72
CA ASP A 44 -6.37 6.42 5.68
C ASP A 44 -5.95 7.08 4.35
N ARG A 45 -6.54 8.22 4.00
CA ARG A 45 -6.15 8.99 2.81
C ARG A 45 -4.71 9.52 2.91
N LEU A 46 -4.30 10.02 4.07
CA LEU A 46 -2.93 10.49 4.31
C LEU A 46 -1.92 9.35 4.21
N ILE A 47 -2.18 8.24 4.88
CA ILE A 47 -1.28 7.08 4.86
C ILE A 47 -1.18 6.49 3.46
N LEU A 48 -2.29 6.39 2.71
CA LEU A 48 -2.26 5.94 1.32
C LEU A 48 -1.46 6.88 0.40
N ALA A 49 -1.48 8.19 0.66
CA ALA A 49 -0.65 9.13 -0.09
C ALA A 49 0.85 8.87 0.17
N GLU A 50 1.25 8.68 1.42
CA GLU A 50 2.63 8.35 1.78
C GLU A 50 3.08 6.99 1.24
N ILE A 51 2.21 5.98 1.22
CA ILE A 51 2.51 4.68 0.58
C ILE A 51 2.80 4.86 -0.92
N ARG A 52 2.07 5.74 -1.63
CA ARG A 52 2.35 6.04 -3.04
C ARG A 52 3.69 6.75 -3.21
N THR A 53 4.01 7.71 -2.36
CA THR A 53 5.32 8.38 -2.36
C THR A 53 6.45 7.37 -2.14
N ALA A 54 6.30 6.47 -1.16
CA ALA A 54 7.28 5.42 -0.90
C ALA A 54 7.44 4.45 -2.07
N LEU A 55 6.33 4.08 -2.74
CA LEU A 55 6.37 3.26 -3.95
C LEU A 55 7.17 3.93 -5.06
N SER A 56 6.93 5.22 -5.33
CA SER A 56 7.69 5.97 -6.35
C SER A 56 9.19 6.07 -6.03
N ALA A 57 9.56 6.15 -4.75
CA ALA A 57 10.96 6.10 -4.33
C ALA A 57 11.59 4.72 -4.65
N VAL A 58 10.90 3.63 -4.29
CA VAL A 58 11.35 2.26 -4.59
C VAL A 58 11.45 2.02 -6.09
N GLU A 59 10.49 2.49 -6.90
CA GLU A 59 10.54 2.41 -8.36
C GLU A 59 11.79 3.09 -8.91
N THR A 60 12.14 4.27 -8.39
CA THR A 60 13.36 4.99 -8.78
C THR A 60 14.62 4.21 -8.40
N GLU A 61 14.68 3.62 -7.21
CA GLU A 61 15.81 2.81 -6.75
C GLU A 61 15.99 1.52 -7.57
N ILE A 62 14.90 0.89 -7.99
CA ILE A 62 14.93 -0.31 -8.82
C ILE A 62 15.34 0.04 -10.25
N ALA A 63 14.80 1.11 -10.83
CA ALA A 63 15.12 1.53 -12.20
C ALA A 63 16.54 2.08 -12.37
N ALA A 64 17.16 2.53 -11.27
CA ALA A 64 18.55 3.00 -11.26
C ALA A 64 19.59 1.86 -11.15
N LYS A 65 19.15 0.60 -11.06
CA LYS A 65 20.00 -0.61 -11.03
C LYS A 65 19.92 -1.35 -12.36
#